data_AF-A0A0F3KUY8-F1
#
_entry.id   AF-A0A0F3KUY8-F1
#
_cell.length_a   1.000
_cell.length_b   1.000
_cell.length_c   1.000
_cell.angle_alpha   90.00
_cell.angle_beta   90.00
_cell.angle_gamma   90.00
#
_symmetry.space_group_name_H-M   'P 1'
#
loop_
_entity.id
_entity.type
_entity.pdbx_description
1 polymer ?
#
loop_
_entity_poly.entity_id
_entity_poly.type
_entity_poly.pdbx_seq_one_letter_code
_entity_poly.pdbx_strand_id
1 'polypeptide(L)'
;MHTVDPHLVKWFEAIYANAVAIGDAALAEDFDEARFRTHLVIVGAESLGMMALLHAAKVVEATLGESGDPLPGYGAAILGLAKSLRLLARAPSALAGSATFSAAT
;
A
#
# COMPACT_ATOMS: atom_id res chain seq x y z
N MET A 1 -14.14 -18.55 17.23
CA MET A 1 -14.21 -17.99 15.87
C MET A 1 -13.90 -16.50 15.98
N HIS A 2 -12.65 -16.09 15.75
CA HIS A 2 -12.30 -14.67 15.75
C HIS A 2 -12.86 -14.05 14.47
N THR A 3 -13.88 -13.20 14.58
CA THR A 3 -14.33 -12.37 13.48
C THR A 3 -13.30 -11.27 13.26
N VAL A 4 -12.77 -11.17 12.03
CA VAL A 4 -11.93 -10.05 11.61
C VAL A 4 -12.75 -8.76 11.75
N ASP A 5 -12.16 -7.71 12.30
CA ASP A 5 -12.80 -6.41 12.44
C ASP A 5 -13.28 -5.89 11.06
N PRO A 6 -14.58 -5.65 10.86
CA PRO A 6 -15.12 -5.12 9.60
C PRO A 6 -14.51 -3.79 9.16
N HIS A 7 -14.04 -2.97 10.10
CA HIS A 7 -13.34 -1.73 9.77
C HIS A 7 -11.99 -2.03 9.14
N LEU A 8 -11.22 -2.96 9.70
CA LEU A 8 -9.92 -3.35 9.16
C LEU A 8 -10.01 -3.89 7.73
N VAL A 9 -11.07 -4.64 7.41
CA VAL A 9 -11.34 -5.12 6.04
C VAL A 9 -11.55 -3.97 5.07
N LYS A 10 -12.40 -3.00 5.41
CA LYS A 10 -12.65 -1.81 4.58
C LYS A 10 -11.40 -0.98 4.35
N TRP A 11 -10.57 -0.85 5.37
CA TRP A 11 -9.29 -0.14 5.26
C TRP A 11 -8.33 -0.84 4.31
N PHE A 12 -8.23 -2.18 4.37
CA PHE A 12 -7.42 -2.93 3.43
C PHE A 12 -7.94 -2.81 1.99
N GLU A 13 -9.26 -2.91 1.78
CA GLU A 13 -9.88 -2.72 0.47
C GLU A 13 -9.59 -1.34 -0.12
N ALA A 14 -9.66 -0.28 0.69
CA ALA A 14 -9.33 1.07 0.27
C ALA A 14 -7.86 1.19 -0.16
N ILE A 15 -6.92 0.61 0.60
CA ILE A 15 -5.50 0.58 0.24
C ILE A 15 -5.29 -0.15 -1.10
N TYR A 16 -5.92 -1.32 -1.26
CA TYR A 16 -5.81 -2.11 -2.48
C TYR A 16 -6.35 -1.35 -3.70
N ALA A 17 -7.54 -0.75 -3.57
CA ALA A 17 -8.17 0.02 -4.65
C ALA A 17 -7.32 1.21 -5.06
N ASN A 18 -6.76 1.95 -4.09
CA ASN A 18 -5.85 3.05 -4.38
C ASN A 18 -4.59 2.57 -5.11
N ALA A 19 -4.00 1.46 -4.66
CA ALA A 19 -2.78 0.97 -5.28
C ALA A 19 -2.96 0.47 -6.72
N VAL A 20 -4.12 -0.11 -7.05
CA VAL A 20 -4.47 -0.43 -8.45
C VAL A 20 -4.59 0.86 -9.26
N ALA A 21 -5.31 1.84 -8.74
CA ALA A 21 -5.59 3.08 -9.46
C ALA A 21 -4.36 3.99 -9.65
N ILE A 22 -3.26 3.80 -8.91
CA ILE A 22 -1.97 4.45 -9.22
C ILE A 22 -1.50 4.05 -10.63
N GLY A 23 -1.59 2.76 -10.96
CA GLY A 23 -1.17 2.25 -12.27
C GLY A 23 -2.05 2.80 -13.39
N ASP A 24 -3.37 2.83 -13.17
CA ASP A 24 -4.32 3.37 -14.14
C ASP A 24 -4.08 4.86 -14.39
N ALA A 25 -3.87 5.65 -13.32
CA ALA A 25 -3.56 7.08 -13.42
C ALA A 25 -2.25 7.31 -14.16
N ALA A 26 -1.20 6.55 -13.84
CA ALA A 26 0.10 6.68 -14.52
C ALA A 26 0.04 6.29 -16.00
N LEU A 27 -0.77 5.29 -16.38
CA LEU A 27 -1.01 4.92 -17.78
C LEU A 27 -1.81 5.98 -18.55
N ALA A 28 -2.65 6.74 -17.85
CA ALA A 28 -3.40 7.87 -18.39
C ALA A 28 -2.60 9.19 -18.39
N GLU A 29 -1.33 9.16 -17.97
CA GLU A 29 -0.47 10.34 -17.77
C GLU A 29 -1.02 11.35 -16.75
N ASP A 30 -1.94 10.92 -15.89
CA ASP A 30 -2.47 11.70 -14.77
C ASP A 30 -1.58 11.48 -13.53
N PHE A 31 -0.39 12.09 -13.56
CA PHE A 31 0.61 11.91 -12.51
C PHE A 31 0.24 12.59 -11.20
N ASP A 32 -0.61 13.61 -11.22
CA ASP A 32 -1.12 14.23 -10.00
C ASP A 32 -2.07 13.28 -9.25
N GLU A 33 -2.96 12.60 -9.99
CA GLU A 33 -3.78 11.54 -9.41
C GLU A 33 -2.94 10.35 -8.94
N ALA A 34 -1.90 9.97 -9.69
CA ALA A 34 -0.98 8.91 -9.25
C ALA A 34 -0.26 9.27 -7.93
N ARG A 35 0.18 10.53 -7.77
CA ARG A 35 0.78 11.04 -6.52
C ARG A 35 -0.22 11.02 -5.37
N PHE A 36 -1.42 11.55 -5.60
CA PHE A 36 -2.48 11.59 -4.60
C PHE A 36 -2.82 10.19 -4.09
N ARG A 37 -3.03 9.23 -5.01
CA ARG A 37 -3.31 7.83 -4.65
C ARG A 37 -2.13 7.15 -3.95
N THR A 38 -0.90 7.45 -4.36
CA THR A 38 0.30 6.96 -3.68
C THR A 38 0.34 7.43 -2.23
N HIS A 39 0.04 8.71 -1.98
CA HIS A 39 -0.05 9.25 -0.63
C HIS A 39 -1.12 8.55 0.22
N LEU A 40 -2.30 8.27 -0.33
CA LEU A 40 -3.35 7.50 0.36
C LEU A 40 -2.89 6.08 0.73
N VAL A 41 -2.15 5.41 -0.14
CA VAL A 41 -1.56 4.09 0.14
C VAL A 41 -0.51 4.19 1.27
N ILE A 42 0.33 5.22 1.26
CA ILE A 42 1.34 5.45 2.32
C ILE A 42 0.66 5.61 3.69
N VAL A 43 -0.30 6.52 3.79
CA VAL A 43 -1.02 6.80 5.05
C VAL A 43 -1.77 5.56 5.54
N GLY A 44 -2.43 4.83 4.63
CA GLY A 44 -3.15 3.60 4.98
C GLY A 44 -2.20 2.48 5.42
N ALA A 45 -1.10 2.26 4.70
CA ALA A 45 -0.12 1.23 5.03
C ALA A 45 0.60 1.53 6.36
N GLU A 46 0.91 2.79 6.64
CA GLU A 46 1.48 3.23 7.91
C GLU A 46 0.51 2.98 9.08
N SER A 47 -0.76 3.37 8.90
CA SER A 47 -1.80 3.19 9.93
C SER A 47 -2.06 1.72 10.30
N LEU A 48 -1.83 0.79 9.37
CA LEU A 48 -1.99 -0.65 9.58
C LEU A 48 -0.67 -1.40 9.85
N GLY A 49 0.46 -0.69 9.95
CA GLY A 49 1.77 -1.32 10.17
C GLY A 49 2.27 -2.20 9.01
N MET A 50 1.80 -1.98 7.79
CA MET A 50 2.16 -2.75 6.59
C MET A 50 3.51 -2.29 6.01
N MET A 51 4.60 -2.52 6.75
CA MET A 51 5.91 -1.95 6.47
C MET A 51 6.45 -2.22 5.05
N ALA A 52 6.25 -3.45 4.53
CA ALA A 52 6.69 -3.79 3.18
C ALA A 52 5.93 -3.02 2.09
N LEU A 53 4.63 -2.78 2.31
CA LEU A 53 3.80 -2.00 1.40
C LEU A 53 4.13 -0.52 1.50
N LEU A 54 4.28 0.00 2.72
CA LEU A 54 4.69 1.37 3.00
C LEU A 54 6.02 1.71 2.30
N HIS A 55 7.02 0.83 2.42
CA HIS A 55 8.31 1.04 1.77
C HIS A 55 8.18 1.08 0.24
N ALA A 56 7.43 0.14 -0.34
CA ALA A 56 7.21 0.11 -1.78
C ALA A 56 6.46 1.37 -2.27
N ALA A 57 5.47 1.85 -1.52
CA ALA A 57 4.72 3.05 -1.85
C ALA A 57 5.59 4.31 -1.78
N LYS A 58 6.49 4.42 -0.80
CA LYS A 58 7.46 5.52 -0.72
C LYS A 58 8.45 5.54 -1.89
N VAL A 59 8.81 4.36 -2.43
CA VAL A 59 9.63 4.30 -3.66
C VAL A 59 8.84 4.81 -4.87
N VAL A 60 7.53 4.52 -4.95
CA VAL A 60 6.65 5.10 -5.97
C VAL A 60 6.58 6.62 -5.82
N GLU A 61 6.31 7.13 -4.62
CA GLU A 61 6.25 8.57 -4.34
C GLU A 61 7.54 9.29 -4.76
N ALA A 62 8.70 8.75 -4.36
CA ALA A 62 10.00 9.30 -4.71
C ALA A 62 10.26 9.31 -6.22
N THR A 63 9.74 8.33 -6.97
CA THR A 63 9.92 8.25 -8.42
C THR A 63 8.87 9.03 -9.22
N LEU A 64 7.67 9.24 -8.68
CA LEU A 64 6.70 10.18 -9.26
C LEU A 64 7.16 11.64 -9.10
N GLY A 65 8.02 11.91 -8.11
CA GLY A 65 8.52 13.25 -7.83
C GLY A 65 7.42 14.19 -7.32
N GLU A 66 7.80 15.43 -7.02
CA GLU A 66 6.90 16.40 -6.37
C GLU A 66 5.86 17.00 -7.33
N SER A 67 6.18 17.15 -8.62
CA SER A 67 5.30 17.73 -9.64
C SER A 67 5.80 17.45 -11.06
N GLY A 68 4.92 17.63 -12.04
CA GLY A 68 5.26 17.51 -13.47
C GLY A 68 5.48 16.06 -13.90
N ASP A 69 6.48 15.85 -14.75
CA ASP A 69 6.81 14.51 -15.25
C ASP A 69 7.50 13.66 -14.17
N PRO A 70 7.17 12.37 -14.09
CA PRO A 70 7.81 11.46 -13.15
C PRO A 70 9.29 11.22 -13.52
N LEU A 71 10.08 10.86 -12.53
CA LEU A 71 11.45 10.44 -12.72
C LEU A 71 11.52 9.08 -13.43
N PRO A 72 12.63 8.80 -14.15
CA PRO A 72 12.87 7.47 -14.70
C PRO A 72 12.75 6.38 -13.63
N GLY A 73 12.05 5.29 -13.99
CA GLY A 73 11.87 4.14 -13.10
C GLY A 73 10.55 4.10 -12.34
N TYR A 74 9.65 5.09 -12.48
CA TYR A 74 8.34 5.07 -11.82
C TYR A 74 7.52 3.79 -12.14
N GLY A 75 7.55 3.32 -13.39
CA GLY A 75 6.86 2.08 -13.78
C GLY A 75 7.43 0.83 -13.07
N ALA A 76 8.75 0.80 -12.85
CA ALA A 76 9.38 -0.27 -12.08
C ALA A 76 9.02 -0.20 -10.59
N ALA A 77 8.89 1.01 -10.04
CA ALA A 77 8.41 1.24 -8.68
C ALA A 77 6.95 0.77 -8.52
N ILE A 78 6.06 1.10 -9.45
CA ILE A 78 4.65 0.65 -9.45
C ILE A 78 4.57 -0.88 -9.52
N LEU A 79 5.40 -1.52 -10.36
CA LEU A 79 5.50 -2.98 -10.39
C LEU A 79 5.99 -3.56 -9.04
N GLY A 80 6.92 -2.88 -8.37
CA GLY A 80 7.37 -3.22 -7.02
C GLY A 80 6.24 -3.17 -6.00
N LEU A 81 5.43 -2.12 -6.02
CA LEU A 81 4.24 -1.96 -5.19
C LEU A 81 3.24 -3.11 -5.42
N ALA A 82 2.94 -3.43 -6.68
CA ALA A 82 2.03 -4.53 -7.04
C ALA A 82 2.52 -5.89 -6.51
N LYS A 83 3.84 -6.14 -6.55
CA LYS A 83 4.44 -7.36 -5.98
C LYS A 83 4.27 -7.42 -4.46
N SER A 84 4.45 -6.31 -3.76
CA SER A 84 4.23 -6.23 -2.30
C SER A 84 2.79 -6.55 -1.92
N LEU A 85 1.80 -6.03 -2.66
CA LEU A 85 0.38 -6.37 -2.46
C LEU A 85 0.09 -7.85 -2.69
N ARG A 86 0.67 -8.44 -3.74
CA ARG A 86 0.51 -9.86 -4.03
C ARG A 86 1.02 -10.75 -2.89
N LEU A 87 2.11 -10.36 -2.23
CA LEU A 87 2.64 -11.09 -1.09
C LEU A 87 1.68 -11.03 0.12
N LEU A 88 1.10 -9.86 0.39
CA LEU A 88 0.09 -9.69 1.43
C LEU A 88 -1.16 -10.53 1.17
N ALA A 89 -1.64 -10.55 -0.08
CA ALA A 89 -2.79 -11.37 -0.48
C ALA A 89 -2.54 -12.88 -0.37
N ARG A 90 -1.28 -13.33 -0.50
CA ARG A 90 -0.89 -14.75 -0.43
C ARG A 90 -0.58 -15.23 0.98
N ALA A 91 -0.39 -14.34 1.95
CA ALA A 91 -0.02 -14.67 3.33
C ALA A 91 -1.08 -14.23 4.36
N PRO A 92 -2.31 -14.79 4.33
CA PRO A 92 -3.36 -14.43 5.28
C PRO A 92 -3.03 -14.76 6.75
N SER A 93 -2.08 -15.67 7.00
CA SER A 93 -1.71 -16.16 8.32
C SER A 93 -0.58 -15.38 9.03
N ALA A 94 0.10 -14.45 8.35
CA ALA A 94 1.21 -13.68 8.95
C ALA A 94 0.75 -12.46 9.78
N LEU A 95 -0.46 -11.95 9.54
CA LEU A 95 -1.03 -10.81 10.27
C LEU A 95 -1.71 -11.20 11.60
N ALA A 96 -1.84 -12.50 11.90
CA ALA A 96 -2.46 -13.00 13.12
C ALA A 96 -1.47 -13.24 14.28
N GLY A 97 -0.18 -12.96 14.08
CA GLY A 97 0.91 -13.42 14.96
C GLY A 97 1.39 -12.47 16.06
N SER A 98 0.82 -11.27 16.24
CA SER A 98 1.36 -10.28 17.21
C SER A 98 0.45 -9.93 18.39
N ALA A 99 -0.71 -10.59 18.54
CA ALA A 99 -1.60 -10.38 19.68
C ALA A 99 -1.43 -11.45 20.78
N THR A 100 -0.20 -11.71 21.23
CA THR A 100 0.01 -12.34 22.54
C THR A 100 0.22 -11.26 23.59
N PHE A 101 -0.88 -10.78 24.17
CA PHE A 101 -0.82 -10.01 25.42
C PHE A 101 -0.26 -10.93 26.51
N SER A 102 0.92 -10.57 27.01
CA SER A 102 1.50 -11.13 28.22
C SER A 102 0.67 -10.68 29.42
N ALA A 103 -0.12 -11.59 29.98
CA ALA A 103 -0.69 -11.44 31.31
C ALA A 103 0.02 -12.41 32.24
N ALA A 104 1.08 -11.93 32.87
CA ALA A 104 1.68 -12.57 34.04
C ALA A 104 2.02 -11.47 35.05
N THR A 105 1.14 -11.30 36.04
CA THR A 105 1.51 -11.04 37.44
C THR A 105 0.36 -11.57 38.29
#